data_AF-A0A3D2T013-F1
#
_entry.id   AF-A0A3D2T013-F1
#
_cell.length_a   1.000
_cell.length_b   1.000
_cell.length_c   1.000
_cell.angle_alpha   90.00
_cell.angle_beta   90.00
_cell.angle_gamma   90.00
#
_symmetry.space_group_name_H-M   'P 1'
#
loop_
_entity.id
_entity.type
_entity.pdbx_description
1 polymer ?
#
loop_
_entity_poly.entity_id
_entity_poly.type
_entity_poly.pdbx_seq_one_letter_code
_entity_poly.pdbx_strand_id
1 'polypeptide(L)'
;ILLSIGYSACHWCHVMERESFEDNTVAALMNELFVSVKVDREERPDIDQIYMKAVQAMTGGGGWPLTAFLTPEGTPFYGGTYFPPVPHQGIPSFTQVLRAAADAYKTRPDDVRGAGEKLLAAIRKASAATRETDASLSDAITGAYRTLSNQYDPVHGGFGRAPKFPQPVTLELLLRHHLREGDEAALEMV
;
A
#
# COMPACT_ATOMS: atom_id res chain seq x y z
N ILE A 1 -13.80 4.05 -5.21
CA ILE A 1 -12.46 4.68 -5.17
C ILE A 1 -11.51 3.80 -5.98
N LEU A 2 -10.67 4.39 -6.82
CA LEU A 2 -9.54 3.72 -7.47
C LEU A 2 -8.27 4.14 -6.74
N LEU A 3 -7.68 3.23 -5.98
CA LEU A 3 -6.44 3.45 -5.24
C LEU A 3 -5.26 2.90 -6.04
N SER A 4 -4.27 3.76 -6.34
CA SER A 4 -3.01 3.38 -6.98
C SER A 4 -1.82 3.69 -6.06
N ILE A 5 -1.17 2.64 -5.56
CA ILE A 5 0.02 2.76 -4.70
C ILE A 5 1.28 2.44 -5.51
N GLY A 6 2.28 3.31 -5.43
CA GLY A 6 3.58 3.13 -6.05
C GLY A 6 4.68 3.81 -5.25
N TYR A 7 5.89 3.85 -5.79
CA TYR A 7 7.05 4.54 -5.22
C TYR A 7 8.01 4.96 -6.34
N SER A 8 8.94 5.85 -6.01
CA SER A 8 9.83 6.51 -6.97
C SER A 8 10.66 5.56 -7.86
N ALA A 9 11.21 4.48 -7.30
CA ALA A 9 12.05 3.51 -8.02
C ALA A 9 11.28 2.34 -8.66
N CYS A 10 9.94 2.40 -8.69
CA CYS A 10 9.10 1.31 -9.19
C CYS A 10 9.03 1.29 -10.72
N HIS A 11 9.71 0.35 -11.37
CA HIS A 11 9.70 0.23 -12.84
C HIS A 11 8.29 0.13 -13.42
N TRP A 12 7.49 -0.83 -12.95
CA TRP A 12 6.14 -1.06 -13.48
C TRP A 12 5.16 0.07 -13.16
N CYS A 13 5.42 0.87 -12.14
CA CYS A 13 4.60 2.04 -11.84
C CYS A 13 4.77 3.09 -12.94
N HIS A 14 6.02 3.34 -13.35
CA HIS A 14 6.33 4.24 -14.48
C HIS A 14 5.83 3.70 -15.82
N VAL A 15 5.83 2.38 -16.01
CA VAL A 15 5.25 1.75 -17.21
C VAL A 15 3.74 2.00 -17.24
N MET A 16 3.03 1.68 -16.16
CA MET A 16 1.58 1.87 -16.09
C MET A 16 1.17 3.35 -16.16
N GLU A 17 1.97 4.25 -15.60
CA GLU A 17 1.76 5.69 -15.74
C GLU A 17 1.76 6.10 -17.21
N ARG A 18 2.84 5.81 -17.94
CA ARG A 18 2.99 6.16 -19.35
C ARG A 18 1.97 5.48 -20.26
N GLU A 19 1.70 4.21 -20.01
CA GLU A 19 0.82 3.42 -20.87
C GLU A 19 -0.67 3.62 -20.56
N SER A 20 -1.04 4.13 -19.38
CA SER A 20 -2.43 4.21 -18.95
C SER A 20 -2.81 5.52 -18.28
N PHE A 21 -2.09 6.00 -17.27
CA PHE A 21 -2.52 7.21 -16.54
C PHE A 21 -2.33 8.50 -17.35
N GLU A 22 -1.35 8.55 -18.24
CA GLU A 22 -1.11 9.68 -19.16
C GLU A 22 -2.01 9.65 -20.41
N ASP A 23 -2.69 8.54 -20.68
CA ASP A 23 -3.62 8.45 -21.81
C ASP A 23 -4.93 9.18 -21.49
N ASN A 24 -5.27 10.19 -22.30
CA ASN A 24 -6.45 11.03 -22.10
C ASN A 24 -7.78 10.25 -22.11
N THR A 25 -7.87 9.15 -22.86
CA THR A 25 -9.08 8.33 -22.95
C THR A 25 -9.26 7.52 -21.66
N VAL A 26 -8.18 6.92 -21.17
CA VAL A 26 -8.15 6.20 -19.90
C VAL A 26 -8.41 7.16 -18.73
N ALA A 27 -7.76 8.33 -18.71
CA ALA A 27 -7.94 9.35 -17.68
C ALA A 27 -9.39 9.86 -17.64
N ALA A 28 -10.01 10.11 -18.80
CA ALA A 28 -11.42 10.48 -18.87
C ALA A 28 -12.33 9.39 -18.28
N LEU A 29 -12.06 8.12 -18.58
CA LEU A 29 -12.81 6.99 -18.02
C LEU A 29 -12.61 6.86 -16.50
N MET A 30 -11.40 7.08 -16.00
CA MET A 30 -11.11 7.10 -14.57
C MET A 30 -11.90 8.21 -13.87
N ASN A 31 -11.88 9.44 -14.43
CA ASN A 31 -12.58 10.59 -13.89
C ASN A 31 -14.11 10.43 -13.91
N GLU A 32 -14.65 9.75 -14.91
CA GLU A 32 -16.09 9.46 -15.00
C GLU A 32 -16.52 8.43 -13.95
N LEU A 33 -15.73 7.37 -13.75
CA LEU A 33 -16.16 6.19 -13.00
C LEU A 33 -15.68 6.16 -11.56
N PHE A 34 -14.61 6.88 -11.22
CA PHE A 34 -13.91 6.73 -9.95
C PHE A 34 -13.42 8.05 -9.36
N VAL A 35 -13.39 8.10 -8.04
CA VAL A 35 -12.45 8.97 -7.31
C VAL A 35 -11.10 8.27 -7.30
N SER A 36 -10.16 8.78 -8.08
CA SER A 36 -8.78 8.26 -8.18
C SER A 36 -7.90 8.83 -7.07
N VAL A 37 -7.19 7.96 -6.35
CA VAL A 37 -6.30 8.31 -5.24
C VAL A 37 -4.92 7.71 -5.51
N LYS A 38 -3.90 8.57 -5.55
CA LYS A 38 -2.50 8.15 -5.67
C LYS A 38 -1.85 8.18 -4.28
N VAL A 39 -1.17 7.09 -3.93
CA VAL A 39 -0.41 7.01 -2.68
C VAL A 39 1.05 6.66 -3.00
N ASP A 40 1.95 7.34 -2.32
CA ASP A 40 3.35 6.96 -2.23
C ASP A 40 3.55 6.01 -1.05
N ARG A 41 4.08 4.81 -1.34
CA ARG A 41 4.40 3.80 -0.35
C ARG A 41 5.54 4.24 0.57
N GLU A 42 6.50 5.01 0.08
CA GLU A 42 7.64 5.45 0.90
C GLU A 42 7.14 6.37 2.02
N GLU A 43 6.13 7.19 1.74
CA GLU A 43 5.50 8.08 2.73
C GLU A 43 4.41 7.39 3.56
N ARG A 44 3.62 6.47 2.96
CA ARG A 44 2.50 5.77 3.60
C ARG A 44 2.65 4.25 3.56
N PRO A 45 3.70 3.69 4.20
CA PRO A 45 3.91 2.24 4.25
C PRO A 45 2.80 1.52 5.02
N ASP A 46 2.12 2.22 5.93
CA ASP A 46 0.95 1.73 6.66
C ASP A 46 -0.23 1.41 5.73
N ILE A 47 -0.56 2.35 4.83
CA ILE A 47 -1.60 2.17 3.81
C ILE A 47 -1.20 1.05 2.84
N ASP A 48 0.03 1.10 2.33
CA ASP A 48 0.57 0.08 1.42
C ASP A 48 0.41 -1.33 1.99
N GLN A 49 0.82 -1.57 3.24
CA GLN A 49 0.74 -2.89 3.86
C GLN A 49 -0.70 -3.42 3.97
N ILE A 50 -1.66 -2.56 4.29
CA ILE A 50 -3.07 -2.95 4.40
C ILE A 50 -3.59 -3.42 3.04
N TYR A 51 -3.39 -2.60 2.00
CA TYR A 51 -3.93 -2.91 0.68
C TYR A 51 -3.12 -3.99 -0.05
N MET A 52 -1.81 -4.13 0.21
CA MET A 52 -0.98 -5.22 -0.31
C MET A 52 -1.46 -6.57 0.19
N LYS A 53 -1.72 -6.69 1.51
CA LYS A 53 -2.30 -7.91 2.09
C LYS A 53 -3.65 -8.23 1.46
N ALA A 54 -4.46 -7.20 1.21
CA ALA A 54 -5.73 -7.36 0.53
C ALA A 54 -5.58 -7.92 -0.89
N VAL A 55 -4.71 -7.33 -1.72
CA VAL A 55 -4.47 -7.80 -3.10
C VAL A 55 -3.88 -9.21 -3.12
N GLN A 56 -2.96 -9.52 -2.21
CA GLN A 56 -2.41 -10.87 -2.05
C GLN A 56 -3.48 -11.89 -1.68
N ALA A 57 -4.40 -11.54 -0.78
CA ALA A 57 -5.49 -12.43 -0.40
C ALA A 57 -6.49 -12.65 -1.56
N MET A 58 -6.72 -11.65 -2.42
CA MET A 58 -7.63 -11.74 -3.56
C MET A 58 -7.03 -12.49 -4.76
N THR A 59 -5.72 -12.31 -5.01
CA THR A 59 -5.09 -12.75 -6.27
C THR A 59 -4.04 -13.83 -6.10
N GLY A 60 -3.60 -14.11 -4.87
CA GLY A 60 -2.46 -14.99 -4.58
C GLY A 60 -1.09 -14.37 -4.88
N GLY A 61 -1.05 -13.17 -5.47
CA GLY A 61 0.18 -12.44 -5.81
C GLY A 61 0.16 -11.00 -5.29
N GLY A 62 1.31 -10.34 -5.27
CA GLY A 62 1.43 -8.96 -4.83
C GLY A 62 2.62 -8.27 -5.49
N GLY A 63 2.59 -6.94 -5.50
CA GLY A 63 3.62 -6.12 -6.12
C GLY A 63 3.10 -4.74 -6.48
N TRP A 64 3.97 -3.95 -7.10
CA TRP A 64 3.68 -2.57 -7.50
C TRP A 64 3.77 -2.43 -9.03
N PRO A 65 2.94 -1.57 -9.66
CA PRO A 65 1.94 -0.70 -9.03
C PRO A 65 0.83 -1.53 -8.41
N LEU A 66 0.38 -1.14 -7.22
CA LEU A 66 -0.76 -1.78 -6.59
C LEU A 66 -2.00 -0.99 -6.99
N THR A 67 -2.94 -1.67 -7.63
CA THR A 67 -4.23 -1.09 -8.05
C THR A 67 -5.35 -1.76 -7.27
N ALA A 68 -6.10 -1.01 -6.48
CA ALA A 68 -7.23 -1.51 -5.70
C ALA A 68 -8.50 -0.69 -5.93
N PHE A 69 -9.63 -1.39 -6.02
CA PHE A 69 -10.95 -0.80 -6.15
C PHE A 69 -11.70 -0.94 -4.83
N LEU A 70 -12.08 0.20 -4.27
CA LEU A 70 -12.63 0.29 -2.93
C LEU A 70 -14.03 0.87 -2.93
N THR A 71 -14.85 0.45 -1.96
CA THR A 71 -16.09 1.14 -1.59
C THR A 71 -15.78 2.52 -0.97
N PRO A 72 -16.77 3.42 -0.80
CA PRO A 72 -16.57 4.70 -0.12
C PRO A 72 -16.01 4.58 1.30
N GLU A 73 -16.26 3.46 1.98
CA GLU A 73 -15.75 3.15 3.31
C GLU A 73 -14.29 2.66 3.31
N GLY A 74 -13.65 2.60 2.14
CA GLY A 74 -12.27 2.12 1.97
C GLY A 74 -12.14 0.60 1.92
N THR A 75 -13.24 -0.13 1.79
CA THR A 75 -13.20 -1.60 1.76
C THR A 75 -12.81 -2.10 0.36
N PRO A 76 -11.71 -2.87 0.20
CA PRO A 76 -11.32 -3.39 -1.11
C PRO A 76 -12.25 -4.52 -1.55
N PHE A 77 -12.68 -4.51 -2.82
CA PHE A 77 -13.49 -5.58 -3.41
C PHE A 77 -12.86 -6.19 -4.67
N TYR A 78 -11.90 -5.50 -5.27
CA TYR A 78 -11.09 -6.01 -6.36
C TYR A 78 -9.71 -5.34 -6.34
N GLY A 79 -8.71 -6.02 -6.87
CA GLY A 79 -7.39 -5.42 -7.02
C GLY A 79 -6.42 -6.33 -7.76
N GLY A 80 -5.29 -5.75 -8.14
CA GLY A 80 -4.22 -6.42 -8.85
C GLY A 80 -2.97 -5.55 -8.86
N THR A 81 -1.99 -5.96 -9.64
CA THR A 81 -0.73 -5.22 -9.78
C THR A 81 -0.78 -4.36 -11.05
N TYR A 82 -0.02 -4.76 -12.06
CA TYR A 82 0.03 -4.14 -13.36
C TYR A 82 -1.15 -4.57 -14.24
N PHE A 83 -1.81 -3.60 -14.87
CA PHE A 83 -2.80 -3.84 -15.92
C PHE A 83 -2.36 -3.16 -17.22
N PRO A 84 -2.20 -3.92 -18.33
CA PRO A 84 -1.73 -3.37 -19.59
C PRO A 84 -2.79 -2.50 -20.29
N PRO A 85 -2.40 -1.63 -21.24
CA PRO A 85 -3.34 -0.82 -22.02
C PRO A 85 -4.22 -1.66 -22.95
N VAL A 86 -3.71 -2.82 -23.39
CA VAL A 86 -4.41 -3.81 -24.21
C VAL A 86 -4.34 -5.19 -23.57
N PRO A 87 -5.35 -6.06 -23.75
CA PRO A 87 -5.35 -7.38 -23.12
C PRO A 87 -4.12 -8.20 -23.54
N HIS A 88 -3.47 -8.84 -22.58
CA HIS A 88 -2.25 -9.60 -22.83
C HIS A 88 -2.14 -10.83 -21.92
N GLN A 89 -1.89 -12.01 -22.50
CA GLN A 89 -1.66 -13.26 -21.76
C GLN A 89 -2.68 -13.54 -20.63
N GLY A 90 -3.97 -13.35 -20.91
CA GLY A 90 -5.04 -13.57 -19.92
C GLY A 90 -5.21 -12.44 -18.88
N ILE A 91 -4.38 -11.40 -18.95
CA ILE A 91 -4.54 -10.18 -18.17
C ILE A 91 -5.45 -9.21 -18.96
N PRO A 92 -6.59 -8.77 -18.39
CA PRO A 92 -7.46 -7.80 -19.04
C PRO A 92 -6.76 -6.44 -19.17
N SER A 93 -7.19 -5.64 -20.16
CA SER A 93 -6.69 -4.27 -20.24
C SER A 93 -7.16 -3.44 -19.05
N PHE A 94 -6.44 -2.37 -18.73
CA PHE A 94 -6.83 -1.48 -17.66
C PHE A 94 -8.22 -0.87 -17.88
N THR A 95 -8.57 -0.52 -19.12
CA THR A 95 -9.92 -0.05 -19.47
C THR A 95 -11.01 -1.10 -19.25
N GLN A 96 -10.74 -2.38 -19.53
CA GLN A 96 -11.66 -3.47 -19.21
C GLN A 96 -11.86 -3.62 -17.71
N VAL A 97 -10.76 -3.52 -16.94
CA VAL A 97 -10.81 -3.59 -15.48
C VAL A 97 -11.62 -2.42 -14.89
N LEU A 98 -11.37 -1.19 -15.36
CA LEU A 98 -12.14 -0.01 -14.94
C LEU A 98 -13.64 -0.19 -15.16
N ARG A 99 -14.05 -0.65 -16.35
CA ARG A 99 -15.47 -0.87 -16.67
C ARG A 99 -16.06 -2.00 -15.84
N ALA A 100 -15.36 -3.12 -15.70
CA ALA A 100 -15.84 -4.27 -14.95
C ALA A 100 -15.99 -3.95 -13.44
N ALA A 101 -15.05 -3.22 -12.85
CA ALA A 101 -15.13 -2.81 -11.46
C ALA A 101 -16.28 -1.82 -11.21
N ALA A 102 -16.47 -0.85 -12.12
CA ALA A 102 -17.59 0.09 -12.02
C ALA A 102 -18.96 -0.60 -12.22
N ASP A 103 -19.06 -1.53 -13.17
CA ASP A 103 -20.25 -2.35 -13.36
C ASP A 103 -20.56 -3.19 -12.12
N ALA A 104 -19.57 -3.92 -11.58
CA ALA A 104 -19.75 -4.73 -10.38
C ALA A 104 -20.26 -3.91 -9.20
N TYR A 105 -19.70 -2.72 -8.99
CA TYR A 105 -20.16 -1.81 -7.94
C TYR A 105 -21.62 -1.34 -8.12
N LYS A 106 -22.04 -1.10 -9.36
CA LYS A 106 -23.40 -0.61 -9.67
C LYS A 106 -24.46 -1.73 -9.69
N THR A 107 -24.13 -2.89 -10.25
CA THR A 107 -25.10 -3.94 -10.56
C THR A 107 -25.08 -5.09 -9.58
N ARG A 108 -23.99 -5.27 -8.82
CA ARG A 108 -23.79 -6.37 -7.87
C ARG A 108 -23.30 -5.86 -6.49
N PRO A 109 -24.04 -4.93 -5.84
CA PRO A 109 -23.58 -4.30 -4.60
C PRO A 109 -23.42 -5.30 -3.44
N ASP A 110 -24.20 -6.37 -3.39
CA ASP A 110 -24.10 -7.39 -2.35
C ASP A 110 -22.85 -8.26 -2.52
N ASP A 111 -22.46 -8.59 -3.75
CA ASP A 111 -21.21 -9.31 -4.04
C ASP A 111 -20.00 -8.46 -3.64
N VAL A 112 -20.03 -7.17 -3.95
CA VAL A 112 -19.00 -6.20 -3.58
C VAL A 112 -18.86 -6.09 -2.06
N ARG A 113 -19.99 -5.99 -1.34
CA ARG A 113 -19.99 -5.95 0.13
C ARG A 113 -19.44 -7.26 0.72
N GLY A 114 -19.87 -8.40 0.21
CA GLY A 114 -19.44 -9.72 0.68
C GLY A 114 -17.95 -10.00 0.44
N ALA A 115 -17.40 -9.54 -0.70
CA ALA A 115 -15.95 -9.62 -0.97
C ALA A 115 -15.16 -8.79 0.04
N GLY A 116 -15.63 -7.58 0.32
CA GLY A 116 -15.03 -6.67 1.28
C GLY A 116 -15.01 -7.18 2.72
N GLU A 117 -16.11 -7.77 3.19
CA GLU A 117 -16.21 -8.33 4.54
C GLU A 117 -15.25 -9.50 4.77
N LYS A 118 -15.13 -10.42 3.81
CA LYS A 118 -14.19 -11.55 3.88
C LYS A 118 -12.74 -11.07 3.98
N LEU A 119 -12.42 -10.01 3.25
CA LEU A 119 -11.08 -9.42 3.23
C LEU A 119 -10.75 -8.71 4.54
N LEU A 120 -11.69 -7.92 5.07
CA LEU A 120 -11.56 -7.30 6.38
C LEU A 120 -11.40 -8.33 7.49
N ALA A 121 -12.14 -9.44 7.43
CA ALA A 121 -12.00 -10.54 8.38
C ALA A 121 -10.60 -11.18 8.33
N ALA A 122 -10.05 -11.39 7.12
CA ALA A 122 -8.70 -11.92 6.94
C ALA A 122 -7.62 -10.95 7.48
N ILE A 123 -7.76 -9.65 7.19
CA ILE A 123 -6.83 -8.62 7.68
C ILE A 123 -6.90 -8.48 9.20
N ARG A 124 -8.11 -8.46 9.79
CA ARG A 124 -8.28 -8.42 11.25
C ARG A 124 -7.66 -9.64 11.92
N LYS A 125 -7.83 -10.84 11.35
CA LYS A 125 -7.21 -12.06 11.88
C LYS A 125 -5.67 -12.00 11.82
N ALA A 126 -5.11 -11.40 10.77
CA ALA A 126 -3.66 -11.18 10.65
C ALA A 126 -3.14 -10.05 11.56
N SER A 127 -3.99 -9.08 11.91
CA SER A 127 -3.64 -7.90 12.72
C SER A 127 -3.94 -8.07 14.20
N ALA A 128 -4.74 -9.07 14.59
CA ALA A 128 -5.04 -9.41 15.99
C ALA A 128 -3.80 -9.82 16.82
N ALA A 129 -2.62 -9.94 16.18
CA ALA A 129 -1.34 -10.09 16.84
C ALA A 129 -0.82 -8.77 17.46
N THR A 130 -1.35 -7.62 17.06
CA THR A 130 -1.01 -6.31 17.63
C THR A 130 -1.98 -6.01 18.78
N ARG A 131 -1.61 -6.38 20.00
CA ARG A 131 -2.39 -6.04 21.20
C ARG A 131 -2.37 -4.52 21.42
N GLU A 132 -3.50 -3.94 21.76
CA GLU A 132 -3.52 -2.64 22.45
C GLU A 132 -2.73 -2.81 23.75
N THR A 133 -1.58 -2.14 23.83
CA THR A 133 -0.77 -2.11 25.05
C THR A 133 -1.18 -0.91 25.87
N ASP A 134 -1.40 -1.10 27.17
CA ASP A 134 -1.61 -0.01 28.15
C ASP A 134 -0.32 0.81 28.41
N ALA A 135 0.61 0.77 27.46
CA ALA A 135 1.92 1.39 27.55
C ALA A 135 1.80 2.90 27.33
N SER A 136 2.59 3.67 28.08
CA SER A 136 2.66 5.11 27.85
C SER A 136 3.21 5.40 26.45
N LEU A 137 2.90 6.57 25.90
CA LEU A 137 3.48 7.01 24.62
C LEU A 137 5.03 6.99 24.65
N SER A 138 5.63 7.30 25.80
CA SER A 138 7.08 7.26 25.98
C SER A 138 7.64 5.84 25.85
N ASP A 139 6.97 4.87 26.47
CA ASP A 139 7.35 3.46 26.38
C ASP A 139 7.16 2.93 24.96
N ALA A 140 6.09 3.34 24.27
CA ALA A 140 5.84 2.99 22.88
C ALA A 140 6.95 3.53 21.95
N ILE A 141 7.36 4.80 22.12
CA ILE A 141 8.47 5.39 21.35
C ILE A 141 9.79 4.66 21.64
N THR A 142 10.07 4.37 22.91
CA THR A 142 11.29 3.64 23.30
C THR A 142 11.30 2.22 22.72
N GLY A 143 10.15 1.54 22.73
CA GLY A 143 9.98 0.22 22.11
C GLY A 143 10.14 0.26 20.59
N ALA A 144 9.59 1.27 19.93
CA ALA A 144 9.78 1.50 18.50
C ALA A 144 11.25 1.71 18.15
N TYR A 145 11.96 2.56 18.90
CA TYR A 145 13.41 2.76 18.75
C TYR A 145 14.17 1.44 18.85
N ARG A 146 13.98 0.66 19.93
CA ARG A 146 14.66 -0.64 20.11
C ARG A 146 14.35 -1.61 18.97
N THR A 147 13.12 -1.59 18.46
CA THR A 147 12.74 -2.43 17.32
C THR A 147 13.50 -2.03 16.06
N LEU A 148 13.63 -0.73 15.80
CA LEU A 148 14.39 -0.21 14.68
C LEU A 148 15.88 -0.51 14.81
N SER A 149 16.48 -0.30 15.98
CA SER A 149 17.89 -0.64 16.24
C SER A 149 18.19 -2.11 15.97
N ASN A 150 17.29 -3.01 16.37
CA ASN A 150 17.44 -4.45 16.11
C ASN A 150 17.26 -4.84 14.64
N GLN A 151 16.58 -4.01 13.86
CA GLN A 151 16.33 -4.24 12.44
C GLN A 151 17.35 -3.54 11.54
N TYR A 152 18.12 -2.60 12.07
CA TYR A 152 19.08 -1.84 11.30
C TYR A 152 20.17 -2.75 10.73
N ASP A 153 20.47 -2.55 9.46
CA ASP A 153 21.57 -3.21 8.78
C ASP A 153 22.73 -2.22 8.60
N PRO A 154 23.81 -2.33 9.39
CA PRO A 154 24.93 -1.39 9.31
C PRO A 154 25.80 -1.57 8.07
N VAL A 155 25.65 -2.68 7.33
CA VAL A 155 26.46 -2.97 6.13
C VAL A 155 25.80 -2.37 4.89
N HIS A 156 24.48 -2.51 4.76
CA HIS A 156 23.73 -2.11 3.57
C HIS A 156 22.71 -0.99 3.83
N GLY A 157 22.60 -0.49 5.06
CA GLY A 157 21.63 0.51 5.47
C GLY A 157 20.18 -0.01 5.50
N GLY A 158 19.29 0.81 6.05
CA GLY A 158 17.86 0.54 6.15
C GLY A 158 17.50 -0.52 7.19
N PHE A 159 16.21 -0.89 7.22
CA PHE A 159 15.62 -1.69 8.30
C PHE A 159 14.98 -2.97 7.76
N GLY A 160 15.24 -4.08 8.44
CA GLY A 160 14.59 -5.36 8.21
C GLY A 160 15.11 -6.09 6.97
N ARG A 161 14.24 -6.89 6.35
CA ARG A 161 14.59 -7.75 5.22
C ARG A 161 14.36 -7.06 3.88
N ALA A 162 15.08 -7.50 2.86
CA ALA A 162 14.87 -7.02 1.49
C ALA A 162 13.46 -7.37 0.96
N PRO A 163 12.89 -6.53 0.07
CA PRO A 163 13.42 -5.23 -0.36
C PRO A 163 13.26 -4.13 0.70
N LYS A 164 14.32 -3.33 0.91
CA LYS A 164 14.33 -2.22 1.88
C LYS A 164 13.97 -0.91 1.17
N PHE A 165 13.17 -0.08 1.83
CA PHE A 165 12.74 1.22 1.33
C PHE A 165 13.17 2.32 2.28
N PRO A 166 13.56 3.51 1.78
CA PRO A 166 13.64 4.69 2.62
C PRO A 166 12.26 4.91 3.24
N GLN A 167 12.20 4.99 4.56
CA GLN A 167 10.97 5.27 5.30
C GLN A 167 11.15 6.59 6.05
N PRO A 168 10.80 7.74 5.44
CA PRO A 168 11.03 9.05 6.04
C PRO A 168 10.46 9.16 7.45
N VAL A 169 9.29 8.58 7.72
CA VAL A 169 8.66 8.57 9.06
C VAL A 169 9.52 7.83 10.09
N THR A 170 10.17 6.73 9.69
CA THR A 170 11.10 5.97 10.54
C THR A 170 12.36 6.76 10.83
N LEU A 171 12.93 7.40 9.81
CA LEU A 171 14.12 8.25 9.96
C LEU A 171 13.82 9.47 10.83
N GLU A 172 12.66 10.10 10.65
CA GLU A 172 12.21 11.22 11.47
C GLU A 172 12.05 10.82 12.95
N LEU A 173 11.51 9.63 13.22
CA LEU A 173 11.42 9.11 14.58
C LEU A 173 12.81 8.98 15.22
N LEU A 174 13.79 8.45 14.49
CA LEU A 174 15.17 8.28 14.97
C LEU A 174 15.86 9.62 15.22
N LEU A 175 15.71 10.59 14.31
CA LEU A 175 16.22 11.95 14.49
C LEU A 175 15.61 12.62 15.72
N ARG A 176 14.28 12.50 15.91
CA ARG A 176 13.59 13.04 17.09
C ARG A 176 14.02 12.33 18.38
N HIS A 177 14.33 11.03 18.32
CA HIS A 177 14.85 10.28 19.45
C HIS A 177 16.24 10.78 19.85
N HIS A 178 17.16 10.93 18.88
CA HIS A 178 18.48 11.51 19.09
C HIS A 178 18.39 12.90 19.73
N LEU A 179 17.56 13.80 19.18
CA LEU A 179 17.41 15.15 19.71
C LEU A 179 16.87 15.20 21.14
N ARG A 180 16.09 14.19 21.56
CA ARG A 180 15.48 14.15 22.89
C ARG A 180 16.39 13.50 23.93
N GLU A 181 17.05 12.42 23.58
CA GLU A 181 17.83 11.58 24.51
C GLU A 181 19.36 11.77 24.38
N GLY A 182 19.84 12.42 23.31
CA GLY A 182 21.26 12.56 23.01
C GLY A 182 21.92 11.27 22.51
N ASP A 183 21.14 10.31 21.99
CA ASP A 183 21.65 9.00 21.55
C ASP A 183 22.27 9.07 20.15
N GLU A 184 23.60 9.02 20.07
CA GLU A 184 24.35 9.01 18.79
C GLU A 184 24.05 7.79 17.92
N ALA A 185 23.73 6.63 18.53
CA ALA A 185 23.41 5.43 17.75
C ALA A 185 22.12 5.61 16.94
N ALA A 186 21.18 6.43 17.43
CA ALA A 186 19.99 6.79 16.68
C ALA A 186 20.31 7.64 15.43
N LEU A 187 21.34 8.48 15.50
CA LEU A 187 21.79 9.31 14.38
C LEU A 187 22.56 8.49 13.34
N GLU A 188 23.36 7.51 13.77
CA GLU A 188 24.09 6.59 12.87
C GLU A 188 23.19 5.73 11.96
N MET A 189 21.91 5.60 12.32
CA MET A 189 20.91 4.82 11.57
C MET A 189 20.16 5.63 10.49
N VAL A 190 20.50 6.91 10.31
CA VAL A 190 19.85 7.84 9.37
C VAL A 190 20.79 8.17 8.22
#